data_AF-A0A1I8BVA5-F1
#
_entry.id   AF-A0A1I8BVA5-F1
#
_cell.length_a   1.000
_cell.length_b   1.000
_cell.length_c   1.000
_cell.angle_alpha   90.00
_cell.angle_beta   90.00
_cell.angle_gamma   90.00
#
_symmetry.space_group_name_H-M   'P 1'
#
loop_
_entity.id
_entity.type
_entity.pdbx_description
1 polymer ?
#
loop_
_entity_poly.entity_id
_entity_poly.type
_entity_poly.pdbx_seq_one_letter_code
_entity_poly.pdbx_strand_id
1 'polypeptide(L)'
;MIHISIPSTRTQTEPDDPFNKYTVYDIHVNGAFHASVRYNLLYTLHEKLVETFGHRLEAPEFPPKKIWKLDSKSLNERREALSKYLQGVIASPDVARHAIIENAFLEFQVRSFSASISRVVKLEILLPDGRPVYIECCADDSTNCVMLKLSRAIVMNERNIKYFGLFLAHQRPELLDDGSASNNGNTSSTRFDMLCIRWLKNFESPFISQQLANNSKDQQFQHKILIRRVSWDPSLEEPLLDDPGSLKVLYLQALNDIQKGLLKVPSDVKTKLTSLQEFGEFKQFVRLCHLQVGYGYEWLAPVRAELTPKGETTFCELKVGRRQLLLEYKDLEDNETIRICKLLSKRIRVWRVSHLDTSLQQNNQLNNTSMMTFQLEYLIRRDEFSVFTLEMESTHAVLLSLFLQSIADEILRSREGSTSPSYKFDDCISIRAAESLEASKANSILSDQLSIKSASGSSVSNGIEGELMQNGYGNFVIKLISYQMPFMENESFEDVGDEDL
;
A
#
# COMPACT_ATOMS: atom_id res chain seq x y z
N MET A 1 4.37 1.73 -10.59
CA MET A 1 3.95 3.07 -10.98
C MET A 1 4.60 3.97 -9.97
N ILE A 2 5.57 4.75 -10.43
CA ILE A 2 6.05 5.92 -9.70
C ILE A 2 5.43 7.09 -10.46
N HIS A 3 4.99 8.12 -9.76
CA HIS A 3 4.55 9.36 -10.36
C HIS A 3 5.33 10.49 -9.71
N ILE A 4 6.02 11.31 -10.49
CA ILE A 4 6.89 12.37 -9.97
C ILE A 4 6.38 13.74 -10.40
N SER A 5 5.95 14.56 -9.44
CA SER A 5 5.64 15.97 -9.70
C SER A 5 6.60 16.89 -8.95
N ILE A 6 6.74 18.10 -9.47
CA ILE A 6 7.44 19.18 -8.78
C ILE A 6 6.46 20.35 -8.60
N PRO A 7 5.57 20.32 -7.61
CA PRO A 7 4.52 21.34 -7.45
C PRO A 7 5.07 22.72 -7.12
N SER A 8 6.18 22.82 -6.38
CA SER A 8 6.69 24.10 -5.89
C SER A 8 8.21 24.20 -5.94
N THR A 9 8.68 25.44 -5.85
CA THR A 9 10.08 25.78 -5.60
C THR A 9 10.15 26.62 -4.33
N ARG A 10 11.18 26.40 -3.51
CA ARG A 10 11.44 27.21 -2.31
C ARG A 10 12.86 27.76 -2.32
N THR A 11 13.06 28.88 -1.65
CA THR A 11 14.40 29.39 -1.35
C THR A 11 14.78 28.92 0.05
N GLN A 12 15.93 28.28 0.17
CA GLN A 12 16.52 27.87 1.44
C GLN A 12 17.87 28.58 1.62
N THR A 13 18.34 28.66 2.85
CA THR A 13 19.68 29.13 3.22
C THR A 13 20.56 27.94 3.55
N GLU A 14 21.87 28.05 3.29
CA GLU A 14 22.82 27.05 3.77
C GLU A 14 22.74 26.98 5.31
N PRO A 15 22.79 25.78 5.91
CA PRO A 15 22.81 25.63 7.37
C PRO A 15 23.94 26.44 8.02
N ASP A 16 25.10 26.49 7.35
CA ASP A 16 26.33 27.13 7.84
C ASP A 16 26.53 28.57 7.31
N ASP A 17 25.69 29.03 6.38
CA ASP A 17 25.76 30.39 5.82
C ASP A 17 24.34 30.94 5.52
N PRO A 18 23.74 31.67 6.48
CA PRO A 18 22.42 32.28 6.32
C PRO A 18 22.31 33.31 5.18
N PHE A 19 23.44 33.83 4.69
CA PHE A 19 23.47 34.79 3.58
C PHE A 19 23.50 34.09 2.22
N ASN A 20 23.92 32.82 2.17
CA ASN A 20 23.93 32.04 0.97
C ASN A 20 22.58 31.34 0.74
N LYS A 21 21.77 31.93 -0.13
CA LYS A 21 20.45 31.43 -0.52
C LYS A 21 20.52 30.61 -1.80
N TYR A 22 19.86 29.47 -1.80
CA TYR A 22 19.72 28.60 -2.97
C TYR A 22 18.27 28.18 -3.19
N THR A 23 17.94 27.84 -4.43
CA THR A 23 16.62 27.35 -4.81
C THR A 23 16.57 25.83 -4.77
N VAL A 24 15.49 25.30 -4.20
CA VAL A 24 15.14 23.88 -4.21
C VAL A 24 13.83 23.66 -4.94
N TYR A 25 13.68 22.46 -5.48
CA TYR A 25 12.50 21.94 -6.15
C TYR A 25 11.86 20.92 -5.21
N ASP A 26 10.63 21.16 -4.78
CA ASP A 26 9.90 20.22 -3.94
C ASP A 26 9.39 19.08 -4.81
N ILE A 27 10.01 17.92 -4.70
CA ILE A 27 9.66 16.70 -5.43
C ILE A 27 8.60 15.95 -4.63
N HIS A 28 7.49 15.66 -5.29
CA HIS A 28 6.45 14.78 -4.78
C HIS A 28 6.47 13.47 -5.56
N VAL A 29 6.43 12.36 -4.83
CA VAL A 29 6.27 11.02 -5.40
C VAL A 29 4.90 10.51 -5.02
N ASN A 30 4.11 10.10 -6.01
CA ASN A 30 2.78 9.53 -5.81
C ASN A 30 1.84 10.47 -5.00
N GLY A 31 1.93 11.77 -5.28
CA GLY A 31 1.16 12.82 -4.61
C GLY A 31 1.76 13.29 -3.28
N ALA A 32 2.66 12.52 -2.68
CA ALA A 32 3.25 12.82 -1.39
C ALA A 32 4.57 13.56 -1.50
N PHE A 33 4.82 14.51 -0.59
CA PHE A 33 6.12 15.15 -0.48
C PHE A 33 7.22 14.09 -0.24
N HIS A 34 8.23 14.09 -1.09
CA HIS A 34 9.37 13.18 -1.01
C HIS A 34 10.63 13.90 -0.54
N ALA A 35 10.99 15.01 -1.21
CA ALA A 35 12.22 15.75 -0.91
C ALA A 35 12.23 17.16 -1.52
N SER A 36 12.97 18.08 -0.91
CA SER A 36 13.41 19.33 -1.52
C SER A 36 14.81 19.18 -2.11
N VAL A 37 14.93 19.31 -3.42
CA VAL A 37 16.16 18.95 -4.15
C VAL A 37 16.73 20.16 -4.89
N ARG A 38 18.06 20.37 -4.80
CA ARG A 38 18.75 21.39 -5.58
C ARG A 38 18.89 20.96 -7.04
N TYR A 39 18.86 21.92 -7.96
CA TYR A 39 19.05 21.67 -9.39
C TYR A 39 20.30 20.82 -9.70
N ASN A 40 21.44 21.11 -9.05
CA ASN A 40 22.69 20.37 -9.30
C ASN A 40 22.60 18.88 -8.98
N LEU A 41 21.78 18.47 -8.02
CA LEU A 41 21.56 17.05 -7.72
C LEU A 41 20.76 16.37 -8.82
N LEU A 42 19.73 17.05 -9.35
CA LEU A 42 18.97 16.58 -10.51
C LEU A 42 19.84 16.48 -11.76
N TYR A 43 20.74 17.44 -11.96
CA TYR A 43 21.71 17.43 -13.07
C TYR A 43 22.70 16.26 -12.94
N THR A 44 23.22 16.01 -11.73
CA THR A 44 24.11 14.87 -11.46
C THR A 44 23.40 13.54 -11.74
N LEU A 45 22.12 13.42 -11.37
CA LEU A 45 21.31 12.27 -11.73
C LEU A 45 21.18 12.12 -13.26
N HIS A 46 20.89 13.21 -13.97
CA HIS A 46 20.82 13.21 -15.43
C HIS A 46 22.13 12.72 -16.08
N GLU A 47 23.29 13.23 -15.64
CA GLU A 47 24.59 12.78 -16.16
C GLU A 47 24.78 11.28 -15.99
N LYS A 48 24.48 10.73 -14.81
CA LYS A 48 24.56 9.28 -14.54
C LYS A 48 23.61 8.47 -15.42
N LEU A 49 22.40 8.97 -15.66
CA LEU A 49 21.42 8.32 -16.52
C LEU A 49 21.88 8.30 -17.99
N VAL A 50 22.41 9.42 -18.50
CA VAL A 50 22.95 9.50 -19.87
C VAL A 50 24.16 8.57 -20.02
N GLU A 51 25.06 8.56 -19.04
CA GLU A 51 26.22 7.66 -19.04
C GLU A 51 25.82 6.18 -19.08
N THR A 52 24.76 5.81 -18.36
CA THR A 52 24.33 4.40 -18.22
C THR A 52 23.42 3.92 -19.35
N PHE A 53 22.47 4.76 -19.78
CA PHE A 53 21.43 4.37 -20.73
C PHE A 53 21.67 4.92 -22.14
N GLY A 54 22.43 6.01 -22.28
CA GLY A 54 22.71 6.65 -23.56
C GLY A 54 21.44 6.94 -24.35
N HIS A 55 21.39 6.45 -25.58
CA HIS A 55 20.24 6.59 -26.48
C HIS A 55 18.97 5.85 -26.01
N ARG A 56 19.07 4.91 -25.06
CA ARG A 56 17.90 4.23 -24.47
C ARG A 56 17.17 5.08 -23.43
N LEU A 57 17.74 6.22 -23.04
CA LEU A 57 17.08 7.17 -22.17
C LEU A 57 16.06 7.98 -22.97
N GLU A 58 14.86 7.43 -23.12
CA GLU A 58 13.73 8.08 -23.81
C GLU A 58 13.05 9.12 -22.90
N ALA A 59 13.81 10.15 -22.50
CA ALA A 59 13.30 11.26 -21.70
C ALA A 59 13.31 12.58 -22.50
N PRO A 60 12.44 13.54 -22.16
CA PRO A 60 12.56 14.91 -22.66
C PRO A 60 13.95 15.50 -22.41
N GLU A 61 14.31 16.58 -23.09
CA GLU A 61 15.59 17.25 -22.87
C GLU A 61 15.71 17.76 -21.42
N PHE A 62 16.86 17.54 -20.79
CA PHE A 62 17.11 18.06 -19.45
C PHE A 62 17.28 19.59 -19.51
N PRO A 63 16.55 20.37 -18.70
CA PRO A 63 16.61 21.82 -18.79
C PRO A 63 18.01 22.33 -18.43
N PRO A 64 18.68 23.12 -19.29
CA PRO A 64 20.09 23.45 -19.13
C PRO A 64 20.38 24.44 -17.99
N LYS A 65 21.64 24.46 -17.56
CA LYS A 65 22.19 25.49 -16.67
C LYS A 65 22.10 26.83 -17.39
N LYS A 66 21.58 27.86 -16.72
CA LYS A 66 21.60 29.25 -17.22
C LYS A 66 22.73 29.99 -16.50
N ILE A 67 23.44 30.85 -17.23
CA ILE A 67 24.59 31.62 -16.74
C ILE A 67 24.14 32.75 -15.78
N TRP A 68 22.90 33.22 -15.94
CA TRP A 68 22.32 34.31 -15.15
C TRP A 68 21.35 33.81 -14.09
N LYS A 69 21.12 34.63 -13.04
CA LYS A 69 20.06 34.38 -12.04
C LYS A 69 18.71 34.27 -12.75
N LEU A 70 17.94 33.25 -12.37
CA LEU A 70 16.59 33.06 -12.92
C LEU A 70 15.63 34.08 -12.33
N ASP A 71 14.83 34.71 -13.19
CA ASP A 71 13.61 35.38 -12.79
C ASP A 71 12.51 34.37 -12.45
N SER A 72 11.41 34.83 -11.85
CA SER A 72 10.31 33.95 -11.42
C SER A 72 9.71 33.15 -12.58
N LYS A 73 9.63 33.75 -13.78
CA LYS A 73 9.13 33.09 -14.98
C LYS A 73 10.05 31.95 -15.42
N SER A 74 11.35 32.22 -15.59
CA SER A 74 12.32 31.18 -15.97
C SER A 74 12.45 30.08 -14.92
N LEU A 75 12.25 30.41 -13.64
CA LEU A 75 12.25 29.44 -12.56
C LEU A 75 11.07 28.48 -12.66
N ASN A 76 9.86 29.00 -12.93
CA ASN A 76 8.69 28.16 -13.15
C ASN A 76 8.82 27.31 -14.42
N GLU A 77 9.32 27.87 -15.52
CA GLU A 77 9.61 27.10 -16.75
C GLU A 77 10.57 25.94 -16.49
N ARG A 78 11.65 26.18 -15.72
CA ARG A 78 12.59 25.12 -15.33
C ARG A 78 11.93 24.07 -14.43
N ARG A 79 11.09 24.48 -13.47
CA ARG A 79 10.34 23.56 -12.59
C ARG A 79 9.47 22.61 -13.42
N GLU A 80 8.71 23.15 -14.38
CA GLU A 80 7.85 22.37 -15.27
C GLU A 80 8.66 21.43 -16.17
N ALA A 81 9.76 21.92 -16.74
CA ALA A 81 10.66 21.10 -17.56
C ALA A 81 11.29 19.95 -16.75
N LEU A 82 11.75 20.20 -15.52
CA LEU A 82 12.26 19.16 -14.63
C LEU A 82 11.18 18.13 -14.27
N SER A 83 9.95 18.58 -14.00
CA SER A 83 8.84 17.67 -13.72
C SER A 83 8.55 16.77 -14.93
N LYS A 84 8.52 17.32 -16.15
CA LYS A 84 8.33 16.56 -17.39
C LYS A 84 9.48 15.61 -17.66
N TYR A 85 10.72 16.07 -17.45
CA TYR A 85 11.92 15.24 -17.59
C TYR A 85 11.85 14.01 -16.69
N LEU A 86 11.62 14.20 -15.39
CA LEU A 86 11.57 13.08 -14.43
C LEU A 86 10.45 12.10 -14.78
N GLN A 87 9.28 12.59 -15.19
CA GLN A 87 8.18 11.74 -15.68
C GLN A 87 8.57 10.92 -16.91
N GLY A 88 9.29 11.51 -17.87
CA GLY A 88 9.81 10.76 -19.02
C GLY A 88 10.82 9.69 -18.62
N VAL A 89 11.73 10.01 -17.68
CA VAL A 89 12.72 9.06 -17.16
C VAL A 89 12.05 7.83 -16.54
N ILE A 90 11.02 8.02 -15.72
CA ILE A 90 10.32 6.91 -15.06
C ILE A 90 9.25 6.23 -15.93
N ALA A 91 8.99 6.72 -17.14
CA ALA A 91 8.10 6.06 -18.09
C ALA A 91 8.70 4.75 -18.61
N SER A 92 10.03 4.66 -18.69
CA SER A 92 10.75 3.43 -19.01
C SER A 92 10.83 2.52 -17.77
N PRO A 93 10.23 1.31 -17.76
CA PRO A 93 10.23 0.43 -16.60
C PRO A 93 11.63 0.02 -16.16
N ASP A 94 12.54 -0.21 -17.12
CA ASP A 94 13.92 -0.63 -16.85
C ASP A 94 14.71 0.48 -16.15
N VAL A 95 14.49 1.73 -16.55
CA VAL A 95 15.12 2.89 -15.91
C VAL A 95 14.50 3.15 -14.55
N ALA A 96 13.17 3.12 -14.45
CA ALA A 96 12.43 3.39 -13.22
C ALA A 96 12.76 2.41 -12.08
N ARG A 97 13.05 1.15 -12.42
CA ARG A 97 13.45 0.08 -11.49
C ARG A 97 14.97 -0.02 -11.29
N HIS A 98 15.77 0.82 -11.97
CA HIS A 98 17.21 0.76 -11.89
C HIS A 98 17.74 1.34 -10.57
N ALA A 99 18.81 0.72 -10.04
CA ALA A 99 19.44 1.15 -8.79
C ALA A 99 19.90 2.63 -8.79
N ILE A 100 20.20 3.20 -9.97
CA ILE A 100 20.55 4.63 -10.09
C ILE A 100 19.39 5.53 -9.66
N ILE A 101 18.16 5.23 -10.10
CA ILE A 101 16.97 5.98 -9.71
C ILE A 101 16.69 5.75 -8.23
N GLU A 102 16.74 4.49 -7.78
CA GLU A 102 16.44 4.16 -6.38
C GLU A 102 17.39 4.86 -5.41
N ASN A 103 18.71 4.78 -5.67
CA ASN A 103 19.72 5.40 -4.83
C ASN A 103 19.63 6.93 -4.85
N ALA A 104 19.38 7.54 -6.02
CA ALA A 104 19.27 8.99 -6.11
C ALA A 104 18.04 9.53 -5.38
N PHE A 105 16.89 8.88 -5.50
CA PHE A 105 15.68 9.31 -4.81
C PHE A 105 15.78 9.07 -3.29
N LEU A 106 16.41 8.00 -2.84
CA LEU A 106 16.73 7.82 -1.43
C LEU A 106 17.65 8.92 -0.92
N GLU A 107 18.73 9.23 -1.66
CA GLU A 107 19.67 10.32 -1.33
C GLU A 107 18.97 11.68 -1.28
N PHE A 108 18.04 11.95 -2.19
CA PHE A 108 17.21 13.17 -2.16
C PHE A 108 16.40 13.26 -0.88
N GLN A 109 15.72 12.18 -0.49
CA GLN A 109 14.90 12.12 0.72
C GLN A 109 15.76 12.37 1.97
N VAL A 110 16.88 11.65 2.08
CA VAL A 110 17.80 11.73 3.22
C VAL A 110 18.38 13.14 3.37
N ARG A 111 18.89 13.73 2.29
CA ARG A 111 19.45 15.10 2.32
C ARG A 111 18.40 16.16 2.65
N SER A 112 17.15 15.95 2.23
CA SER A 112 16.07 16.91 2.47
C SER A 112 15.54 16.87 3.91
N PHE A 113 15.68 15.76 4.62
CA PHE A 113 14.95 15.55 5.87
C PHE A 113 15.59 16.25 7.08
N SER A 114 16.92 16.15 7.29
CA SER A 114 17.75 17.02 8.14
C SER A 114 19.11 16.36 8.45
N ALA A 115 20.16 17.15 8.66
CA ALA A 115 21.47 16.69 9.13
C ALA A 115 21.51 16.34 10.64
N SER A 116 20.47 16.68 11.42
CA SER A 116 20.45 16.56 12.89
C SER A 116 19.86 15.24 13.44
N ILE A 117 19.55 14.28 12.57
CA ILE A 117 18.95 13.01 12.97
C ILE A 117 20.04 12.02 13.37
N SER A 118 19.79 11.29 14.47
CA SER A 118 20.65 10.16 14.86
C SER A 118 20.77 9.20 13.69
N ARG A 119 22.01 8.87 13.32
CA ARG A 119 22.25 7.92 12.22
C ARG A 119 21.60 6.58 12.50
N VAL A 120 21.59 6.13 13.76
CA VAL A 120 20.96 4.87 14.19
C VAL A 120 19.67 5.18 14.94
N VAL A 121 18.60 4.48 14.57
CA VAL A 121 17.26 4.60 15.14
C VAL A 121 16.69 3.23 15.49
N LYS A 122 15.80 3.19 16.49
CA LYS A 122 14.99 2.01 16.80
C LYS A 122 13.64 2.16 16.09
N LEU A 123 13.45 1.44 14.99
CA LEU A 123 12.24 1.51 14.18
C LEU A 123 11.21 0.48 14.66
N GLU A 124 9.98 0.94 14.89
CA GLU A 124 8.82 0.09 15.17
C GLU A 124 8.15 -0.34 13.86
N ILE A 125 8.01 -1.64 13.66
CA ILE A 125 7.27 -2.22 12.54
C ILE A 125 6.19 -3.14 13.10
N LEU A 126 4.94 -2.92 12.73
CA LEU A 126 3.81 -3.71 13.20
C LEU A 126 3.66 -4.98 12.36
N LEU A 127 3.47 -6.10 13.03
CA LEU A 127 2.98 -7.34 12.42
C LEU A 127 1.50 -7.19 12.03
N PRO A 128 0.95 -8.09 11.19
CA PRO A 128 -0.43 -7.97 10.72
C PRO A 128 -1.51 -8.00 11.81
N ASP A 129 -1.18 -8.49 13.01
CA ASP A 129 -2.06 -8.50 14.20
C ASP A 129 -1.82 -7.29 15.13
N GLY A 130 -0.94 -6.36 14.76
CA GLY A 130 -0.62 -5.15 15.49
C GLY A 130 0.50 -5.28 16.51
N ARG A 131 1.06 -6.47 16.72
CA ARG A 131 2.21 -6.62 17.62
C ARG A 131 3.45 -5.92 17.03
N PRO A 132 4.16 -5.10 17.82
CA PRO A 132 5.36 -4.43 17.34
C PRO A 132 6.57 -5.37 17.29
N VAL A 133 7.37 -5.21 16.25
CA VAL A 133 8.75 -5.68 16.16
C VAL A 133 9.64 -4.46 16.06
N TYR A 134 10.63 -4.37 16.95
CA TYR A 134 11.59 -3.28 16.92
C TYR A 134 12.90 -3.74 16.29
N ILE A 135 13.40 -2.97 15.34
CA ILE A 135 14.71 -3.20 14.72
C ILE A 135 15.61 -1.98 14.92
N GLU A 136 16.91 -2.20 15.06
CA GLU A 136 17.89 -1.12 14.98
C GLU A 136 18.32 -0.95 13.53
N CYS A 137 18.09 0.23 12.97
CA CYS A 137 18.42 0.54 11.58
C CYS A 137 19.00 1.94 11.46
N CYS A 138 19.56 2.25 10.30
CA CYS A 138 19.96 3.61 10.02
C CYS A 138 18.75 4.44 9.56
N ALA A 139 18.72 5.73 9.87
CA ALA A 139 17.64 6.62 9.42
C ALA A 139 17.60 6.74 7.89
N ASP A 140 18.72 6.51 7.21
CA ASP A 140 18.90 6.51 5.76
C ASP A 140 18.86 5.12 5.12
N ASP A 141 18.56 4.05 5.88
CA ASP A 141 18.38 2.72 5.30
C ASP A 141 17.19 2.72 4.34
N SER A 142 17.40 2.11 3.16
CA SER A 142 16.33 1.88 2.20
C SER A 142 15.28 0.89 2.72
N THR A 143 14.10 0.88 2.09
CA THR A 143 13.05 -0.10 2.41
C THR A 143 13.55 -1.55 2.34
N ASN A 144 14.39 -1.91 1.35
CA ASN A 144 14.93 -3.28 1.29
C ASN A 144 15.91 -3.57 2.43
N CYS A 145 16.76 -2.61 2.83
CA CYS A 145 17.66 -2.75 3.98
C CYS A 145 16.87 -2.96 5.29
N VAL A 146 15.81 -2.18 5.50
CA VAL A 146 14.90 -2.33 6.65
C VAL A 146 14.20 -3.69 6.61
N MET A 147 13.70 -4.10 5.45
CA MET A 147 13.01 -5.39 5.26
C MET A 147 13.95 -6.58 5.50
N LEU A 148 15.22 -6.48 5.09
CA LEU A 148 16.26 -7.46 5.39
C LEU A 148 16.51 -7.59 6.90
N LYS A 149 16.63 -6.47 7.62
CA LYS A 149 16.78 -6.46 9.08
C LYS A 149 15.56 -7.03 9.78
N LEU A 150 14.36 -6.68 9.32
CA LEU A 150 13.10 -7.24 9.82
C LEU A 150 13.04 -8.76 9.58
N SER A 151 13.43 -9.24 8.40
CA SER A 151 13.39 -10.67 8.07
C SER A 151 14.19 -11.50 9.07
N ARG A 152 15.36 -11.01 9.50
CA ARG A 152 16.19 -11.64 10.53
C ARG A 152 15.50 -11.63 11.89
N ALA A 153 14.86 -10.52 12.26
CA ALA A 153 14.13 -10.39 13.53
C ALA A 153 12.91 -11.31 13.62
N ILE A 154 12.29 -11.67 12.49
CA ILE A 154 11.13 -12.58 12.45
C ILE A 154 11.47 -13.98 11.93
N VAL A 155 12.74 -14.29 11.68
CA VAL A 155 13.23 -15.59 11.17
C VAL A 155 12.60 -15.95 9.82
N MET A 156 12.54 -14.98 8.91
CA MET A 156 12.12 -15.13 7.52
C MET A 156 13.36 -15.27 6.63
N ASN A 157 13.35 -16.26 5.74
CA ASN A 157 14.40 -16.42 4.74
C ASN A 157 14.43 -15.22 3.77
N GLU A 158 15.63 -14.69 3.51
CA GLU A 158 15.83 -13.51 2.65
C GLU A 158 15.24 -13.71 1.23
N ARG A 159 15.22 -14.95 0.71
CA ARG A 159 14.63 -15.28 -0.60
C ARG A 159 13.11 -15.07 -0.68
N ASN A 160 12.44 -15.08 0.48
CA ASN A 160 10.99 -14.96 0.60
C ASN A 160 10.53 -13.51 0.81
N ILE A 161 11.45 -12.57 1.09
CA ILE A 161 11.14 -11.15 1.32
C ILE A 161 10.28 -10.56 0.20
N LYS A 162 10.52 -10.97 -1.05
CA LYS A 162 9.79 -10.50 -2.24
C LYS A 162 8.27 -10.74 -2.22
N TYR A 163 7.77 -11.63 -1.37
CA TYR A 163 6.33 -11.92 -1.19
C TYR A 163 5.68 -11.02 -0.13
N PHE A 164 6.42 -10.08 0.43
CA PHE A 164 5.97 -9.19 1.49
C PHE A 164 6.38 -7.74 1.19
N GLY A 165 5.71 -6.80 1.82
CA GLY A 165 5.97 -5.37 1.65
C GLY A 165 5.84 -4.63 2.97
N LEU A 166 6.56 -3.52 3.08
CA LEU A 166 6.37 -2.54 4.14
C LEU A 166 5.42 -1.46 3.66
N PHE A 167 4.43 -1.18 4.49
CA PHE A 167 3.38 -0.22 4.19
C PHE A 167 3.35 0.86 5.25
N LEU A 168 3.18 2.10 4.80
CA LEU A 168 2.68 3.16 5.66
C LEU A 168 1.16 3.01 5.77
N ALA A 169 0.64 3.05 6.98
CA ALA A 169 -0.78 2.89 7.26
C ALA A 169 -1.21 3.72 8.46
N HIS A 170 -2.51 3.92 8.58
CA HIS A 170 -3.13 4.46 9.78
C HIS A 170 -4.36 3.64 10.16
N GLN A 171 -4.88 3.86 11.37
CA GLN A 171 -6.13 3.25 11.81
C GLN A 171 -7.26 3.61 10.83
N ARG A 172 -8.04 2.63 10.38
CA ARG A 172 -9.21 2.89 9.53
C ARG A 172 -10.19 3.78 10.30
N PRO A 173 -10.70 4.89 9.73
CA PRO A 173 -11.72 5.69 10.37
C PRO A 173 -12.94 4.80 10.63
N GLU A 174 -13.40 4.72 11.88
CA GLU A 174 -14.68 4.09 12.17
C GLU A 174 -15.74 4.95 11.46
N LEU A 175 -16.44 4.38 10.47
CA LEU A 175 -17.67 4.99 9.98
C LEU A 175 -18.57 5.10 11.21
N LEU A 176 -19.00 6.32 11.54
CA LEU A 176 -19.92 6.59 12.64
C LEU A 176 -21.11 5.64 12.50
N ASP A 177 -21.09 4.56 13.28
CA ASP A 177 -22.22 3.64 13.35
C ASP A 177 -23.30 4.32 14.18
N ASP A 178 -24.53 4.23 13.70
CA ASP A 178 -25.69 4.96 14.14
C ASP A 178 -25.93 4.76 15.66
N GLY A 179 -25.71 5.81 16.45
CA GLY A 179 -26.28 5.97 17.80
C GLY A 179 -25.86 5.04 18.93
N SER A 180 -24.88 4.14 18.78
CA SER A 180 -24.42 3.24 19.85
C SER A 180 -23.06 3.66 20.41
N ALA A 181 -22.96 4.90 20.89
CA ALA A 181 -21.84 5.37 21.68
C ALA A 181 -21.85 4.70 23.07
N SER A 182 -21.34 3.48 23.15
CA SER A 182 -20.98 2.87 24.43
C SER A 182 -19.70 3.52 24.95
N ASN A 183 -19.86 4.64 25.65
CA ASN A 183 -18.84 5.22 26.53
C ASN A 183 -18.60 4.28 27.71
N ASN A 184 -17.83 3.22 27.48
CA ASN A 184 -17.19 2.45 28.54
C ASN A 184 -15.74 2.18 28.11
N GLY A 185 -14.84 3.03 28.58
CA GLY A 185 -13.38 2.96 28.38
C GLY A 185 -12.71 1.78 29.09
N ASN A 186 -13.30 0.59 28.98
CA ASN A 186 -12.71 -0.69 29.35
C ASN A 186 -13.27 -1.80 28.45
N THR A 187 -12.79 -1.82 27.20
CA THR A 187 -12.94 -2.95 26.29
C THR A 187 -11.57 -3.29 25.73
N SER A 188 -10.91 -4.25 26.37
CA SER A 188 -9.89 -5.06 25.70
C SER A 188 -10.45 -5.56 24.37
N SER A 189 -9.72 -5.29 23.28
CA SER A 189 -10.03 -5.60 21.87
C SER A 189 -10.73 -4.50 21.05
N THR A 190 -10.24 -3.28 21.06
CA THR A 190 -10.26 -2.46 19.82
C THR A 190 -9.34 -3.19 18.82
N ARG A 191 -9.91 -4.16 18.08
CA ARG A 191 -9.10 -5.08 17.27
C ARG A 191 -8.28 -4.28 16.22
N PHE A 192 -7.08 -4.74 15.88
CA PHE A 192 -6.14 -3.99 15.04
C PHE A 192 -6.68 -3.88 13.59
N ASP A 193 -7.01 -2.67 13.15
CA ASP A 193 -7.55 -2.41 11.80
C ASP A 193 -6.86 -1.21 11.15
N MET A 194 -5.81 -1.53 10.40
CA MET A 194 -4.99 -0.55 9.71
C MET A 194 -5.35 -0.53 8.23
N LEU A 195 -5.58 0.67 7.71
CA LEU A 195 -5.71 0.97 6.30
C LEU A 195 -4.33 1.29 5.71
N CYS A 196 -3.87 0.46 4.78
CA CYS A 196 -2.65 0.70 4.02
C CYS A 196 -2.86 1.89 3.07
N ILE A 197 -2.01 2.91 3.17
CA ILE A 197 -2.10 4.11 2.31
C ILE A 197 -0.94 4.23 1.32
N ARG A 198 0.21 3.59 1.61
CA ARG A 198 1.38 3.63 0.74
C ARG A 198 2.22 2.38 0.91
N TRP A 199 2.52 1.73 -0.20
CA TRP A 199 3.52 0.69 -0.25
C TRP A 199 4.90 1.33 -0.43
N LEU A 200 5.72 1.27 0.61
CA LEU A 200 7.07 1.84 0.61
C LEU A 200 7.95 1.10 -0.39
N LYS A 201 8.65 1.85 -1.24
CA LYS A 201 9.57 1.29 -2.26
C LYS A 201 11.02 1.52 -1.88
N ASN A 202 11.93 0.87 -2.61
CA ASN A 202 13.35 0.87 -2.26
C ASN A 202 14.02 2.25 -2.42
N PHE A 203 13.39 3.18 -3.14
CA PHE A 203 13.82 4.58 -3.22
C PHE A 203 13.43 5.43 -2.00
N GLU A 204 12.83 4.83 -0.98
CA GLU A 204 12.40 5.46 0.27
C GLU A 204 13.12 4.85 1.48
N SER A 205 13.35 5.68 2.50
CA SER A 205 13.63 5.27 3.87
C SER A 205 12.31 5.15 4.64
N PRO A 206 11.98 3.96 5.20
CA PRO A 206 10.77 3.79 5.99
C PRO A 206 10.68 4.73 7.19
N PHE A 207 11.81 4.98 7.87
CA PHE A 207 11.86 5.92 8.99
C PHE A 207 11.49 7.33 8.54
N ILE A 208 12.14 7.84 7.48
CA ILE A 208 11.90 9.21 7.01
C ILE A 208 10.48 9.34 6.44
N SER A 209 10.02 8.38 5.64
CA SER A 209 8.65 8.38 5.10
C SER A 209 7.60 8.44 6.21
N GLN A 210 7.80 7.71 7.32
CA GLN A 210 6.90 7.78 8.48
C GLN A 210 6.96 9.15 9.17
N GLN A 211 8.16 9.70 9.39
CA GLN A 211 8.30 11.00 10.04
C GLN A 211 7.69 12.14 9.20
N LEU A 212 7.93 12.13 7.88
CA LEU A 212 7.32 13.11 6.96
C LEU A 212 5.79 13.04 6.97
N ALA A 213 5.23 11.82 6.98
CA ALA A 213 3.78 11.64 7.07
C ALA A 213 3.19 12.13 8.40
N ASN A 214 3.92 11.94 9.50
CA ASN A 214 3.49 12.37 10.83
C ASN A 214 3.77 13.84 11.15
N ASN A 215 4.68 14.50 10.44
CA ASN A 215 4.98 15.92 10.62
C ASN A 215 4.22 16.82 9.64
N SER A 216 3.34 16.26 8.80
CA SER A 216 2.49 17.03 7.90
C SER A 216 1.51 17.90 8.71
N LYS A 217 1.29 19.15 8.27
CA LYS A 217 0.35 20.08 8.93
C LYS A 217 -1.10 19.60 8.93
N ASP A 218 -1.42 18.66 8.04
CA ASP A 218 -2.77 18.08 7.86
C ASP A 218 -2.92 16.74 8.62
N GLN A 219 -2.30 16.61 9.80
CA GLN A 219 -2.25 15.34 10.53
C GLN A 219 -3.61 14.95 11.12
N GLN A 220 -4.42 14.27 10.32
CA GLN A 220 -5.65 13.63 10.78
C GLN A 220 -5.37 12.30 11.49
N PHE A 221 -4.30 11.60 11.11
CA PHE A 221 -3.99 10.27 11.61
C PHE A 221 -2.51 10.09 11.98
N GLN A 222 -2.27 9.24 12.97
CA GLN A 222 -0.93 8.75 13.28
C GLN A 222 -0.56 7.59 12.36
N HIS A 223 0.49 7.77 11.57
CA HIS A 223 0.97 6.77 10.64
C HIS A 223 1.98 5.81 11.28
N LYS A 224 1.81 4.53 10.98
CA LYS A 224 2.63 3.41 11.41
C LYS A 224 3.17 2.66 10.19
N ILE A 225 4.27 1.94 10.39
CA ILE A 225 4.81 1.02 9.39
C ILE A 225 4.34 -0.37 9.75
N LEU A 226 3.81 -1.10 8.78
CA LEU A 226 3.47 -2.51 8.95
C LEU A 226 4.04 -3.38 7.84
N ILE A 227 4.22 -4.67 8.16
CA ILE A 227 4.47 -5.70 7.16
C ILE A 227 3.14 -6.32 6.72
N ARG A 228 2.96 -6.50 5.40
CA ARG A 228 1.85 -7.25 4.80
C ARG A 228 2.37 -8.19 3.73
N ARG A 229 1.61 -9.25 3.45
CA ARG A 229 1.84 -10.07 2.27
C ARG A 229 1.55 -9.26 0.99
N VAL A 230 2.28 -9.57 -0.07
CA VAL A 230 2.10 -9.04 -1.43
C VAL A 230 2.17 -10.21 -2.42
N SER A 231 1.49 -11.29 -2.05
CA SER A 231 1.12 -12.44 -2.87
C SER A 231 -0.37 -12.36 -3.18
N TRP A 232 -0.75 -12.61 -4.43
CA TRP A 232 -2.14 -12.43 -4.87
C TRP A 232 -2.84 -13.75 -5.14
N ASP A 233 -2.09 -14.76 -5.56
CA ASP A 233 -2.53 -16.14 -5.65
C ASP A 233 -2.09 -16.93 -4.41
N PRO A 234 -3.01 -17.49 -3.60
CA PRO A 234 -2.65 -18.26 -2.41
C PRO A 234 -1.74 -19.46 -2.72
N SER A 235 -1.69 -19.92 -3.98
CA SER A 235 -0.91 -21.11 -4.35
C SER A 235 0.59 -20.84 -4.32
N LEU A 236 0.97 -19.58 -4.47
CA LEU A 236 2.35 -19.11 -4.32
C LEU A 236 2.79 -19.02 -2.87
N GLU A 237 1.86 -19.09 -1.92
CA GLU A 237 2.17 -19.06 -0.49
C GLU A 237 2.53 -20.44 0.05
N GLU A 238 2.17 -21.53 -0.65
CA GLU A 238 2.42 -22.91 -0.21
C GLU A 238 3.91 -23.18 0.08
N PRO A 239 4.88 -22.79 -0.77
CA PRO A 239 6.31 -22.93 -0.46
C PRO A 239 6.80 -22.03 0.69
N LEU A 240 6.01 -21.00 1.06
CA LEU A 240 6.34 -20.08 2.15
C LEU A 240 5.95 -20.64 3.51
N LEU A 241 5.06 -21.63 3.57
CA LEU A 241 4.56 -22.17 4.83
C LEU A 241 5.61 -22.98 5.61
N ASP A 242 6.71 -23.36 4.97
CA ASP A 242 7.86 -24.02 5.62
C ASP A 242 8.91 -23.01 6.15
N ASP A 243 8.75 -21.73 5.85
CA ASP A 243 9.59 -20.66 6.38
C ASP A 243 8.94 -20.02 7.62
N PRO A 244 9.56 -20.09 8.82
CA PRO A 244 8.91 -19.66 10.06
C PRO A 244 8.42 -18.21 10.04
N GLY A 245 9.23 -17.28 9.53
CA GLY A 245 8.87 -15.87 9.46
C GLY A 245 7.77 -15.59 8.43
N SER A 246 7.81 -16.26 7.27
CA SER A 246 6.74 -16.15 6.27
C SER A 246 5.42 -16.71 6.78
N LEU A 247 5.44 -17.92 7.36
CA LEU A 247 4.27 -18.54 7.97
C LEU A 247 3.68 -17.64 9.06
N LYS A 248 4.54 -17.04 9.91
CA LYS A 248 4.11 -16.10 10.96
C LYS A 248 3.34 -14.91 10.36
N VAL A 249 3.87 -14.25 9.33
CA VAL A 249 3.17 -13.10 8.73
C VAL A 249 1.84 -13.52 8.09
N LEU A 250 1.82 -14.61 7.31
CA LEU A 250 0.60 -15.11 6.66
C LEU A 250 -0.47 -15.53 7.68
N TYR A 251 -0.08 -16.26 8.71
CA TYR A 251 -0.97 -16.69 9.79
C TYR A 251 -1.56 -15.50 10.54
N LEU A 252 -0.74 -14.53 10.94
CA LEU A 252 -1.22 -13.37 11.70
C LEU A 252 -2.14 -12.49 10.87
N GLN A 253 -1.88 -12.35 9.56
CA GLN A 253 -2.78 -11.62 8.67
C GLN A 253 -4.13 -12.34 8.55
N ALA A 254 -4.12 -13.66 8.29
CA ALA A 254 -5.33 -14.46 8.20
C ALA A 254 -6.17 -14.41 9.49
N LEU A 255 -5.51 -14.53 10.64
CA LEU A 255 -6.15 -14.44 11.95
C LEU A 255 -6.80 -13.08 12.17
N ASN A 256 -6.08 -11.99 11.88
CA ASN A 256 -6.60 -10.64 12.02
C ASN A 256 -7.81 -10.42 11.10
N ASP A 257 -7.73 -10.88 9.85
CA ASP A 257 -8.81 -10.76 8.86
C ASP A 257 -10.08 -11.49 9.32
N ILE A 258 -9.96 -12.69 9.92
CA ILE A 258 -11.09 -13.42 10.50
C ILE A 258 -11.66 -12.69 11.71
N GLN A 259 -10.80 -12.25 12.64
CA GLN A 259 -11.23 -11.53 13.84
C GLN A 259 -11.98 -10.23 13.49
N LYS A 260 -11.61 -9.59 12.38
CA LYS A 260 -12.23 -8.38 11.86
C LYS A 260 -13.46 -8.61 10.99
N GLY A 261 -13.73 -9.86 10.61
CA GLY A 261 -14.80 -10.17 9.66
C GLY A 261 -14.48 -9.76 8.22
N LEU A 262 -13.23 -9.39 7.92
CA LEU A 262 -12.74 -9.16 6.55
C LEU A 262 -12.69 -10.48 5.78
N LEU A 263 -12.31 -11.57 6.48
CA LEU A 263 -12.44 -12.95 6.02
C LEU A 263 -13.61 -13.62 6.74
N LYS A 264 -14.76 -13.68 6.06
CA LYS A 264 -15.93 -14.43 6.54
C LYS A 264 -15.70 -15.92 6.32
N VAL A 265 -15.83 -16.71 7.39
CA VAL A 265 -15.71 -18.17 7.37
C VAL A 265 -16.97 -18.82 7.92
N PRO A 266 -17.41 -19.97 7.37
CA PRO A 266 -18.49 -20.77 7.93
C PRO A 266 -18.24 -21.17 9.40
N SER A 267 -19.29 -21.42 10.18
CA SER A 267 -19.19 -21.73 11.61
C SER A 267 -18.43 -23.03 11.91
N ASP A 268 -18.59 -24.05 11.06
CA ASP A 268 -17.86 -25.31 11.14
C ASP A 268 -16.36 -25.12 10.86
N VAL A 269 -16.02 -24.32 9.83
CA VAL A 269 -14.64 -23.94 9.51
C VAL A 269 -14.04 -23.11 10.64
N LYS A 270 -14.79 -22.17 11.21
CA LYS A 270 -14.35 -21.35 12.35
C LYS A 270 -13.95 -22.21 13.54
N THR A 271 -14.76 -23.23 13.86
CA THR A 271 -14.47 -24.19 14.94
C THR A 271 -13.15 -24.92 14.68
N LYS A 272 -12.94 -25.41 13.46
CA LYS A 272 -11.67 -26.07 13.06
C LYS A 272 -10.47 -25.13 13.18
N LEU A 273 -10.60 -23.88 12.72
CA LEU A 273 -9.54 -22.87 12.82
C LEU A 273 -9.18 -22.57 14.28
N THR A 274 -10.16 -22.48 15.18
CA THR A 274 -9.91 -22.32 16.62
C THR A 274 -9.10 -23.49 17.18
N SER A 275 -9.49 -24.73 16.87
CA SER A 275 -8.73 -25.91 17.32
C SER A 275 -7.29 -25.91 16.77
N LEU A 276 -7.11 -25.61 15.47
CA LEU A 276 -5.77 -25.52 14.87
C LEU A 276 -4.91 -24.45 15.55
N GLN A 277 -5.51 -23.32 15.93
CA GLN A 277 -4.83 -22.27 16.70
C GLN A 277 -4.42 -22.75 18.10
N GLU A 278 -5.30 -23.44 18.81
CA GLU A 278 -5.02 -24.00 20.15
C GLU A 278 -3.90 -25.03 20.13
N PHE A 279 -3.84 -25.88 19.09
CA PHE A 279 -2.79 -26.88 18.90
C PHE A 279 -1.49 -26.34 18.28
N GLY A 280 -1.46 -25.06 17.86
CA GLY A 280 -0.29 -24.47 17.21
C GLY A 280 -0.03 -24.99 15.78
N GLU A 281 -1.03 -25.57 15.12
CA GLU A 281 -0.97 -26.10 13.75
C GLU A 281 -1.14 -24.95 12.73
N PHE A 282 -0.24 -23.98 12.76
CA PHE A 282 -0.35 -22.73 12.00
C PHE A 282 -0.31 -22.94 10.48
N LYS A 283 0.43 -23.93 9.99
CA LYS A 283 0.49 -24.25 8.55
C LYS A 283 -0.86 -24.72 8.02
N GLN A 284 -1.52 -25.59 8.77
CA GLN A 284 -2.84 -26.14 8.47
C GLN A 284 -3.92 -25.07 8.64
N PHE A 285 -3.77 -24.19 9.62
CA PHE A 285 -4.63 -23.01 9.76
C PHE A 285 -4.63 -22.18 8.47
N VAL A 286 -3.43 -21.81 7.98
CA VAL A 286 -3.30 -21.01 6.75
C VAL A 286 -3.83 -21.76 5.52
N ARG A 287 -3.53 -23.06 5.38
CA ARG A 287 -4.11 -23.88 4.29
C ARG A 287 -5.63 -23.94 4.34
N LEU A 288 -6.24 -24.06 5.52
CA LEU A 288 -7.70 -24.04 5.66
C LEU A 288 -8.28 -22.66 5.29
N CYS A 289 -7.55 -21.57 5.59
CA CYS A 289 -7.88 -20.23 5.11
C CYS A 289 -7.77 -20.10 3.58
N HIS A 290 -6.76 -20.70 2.94
CA HIS A 290 -6.59 -20.68 1.47
C HIS A 290 -7.84 -21.19 0.72
N LEU A 291 -8.54 -22.18 1.31
CA LEU A 291 -9.77 -22.74 0.76
C LEU A 291 -10.99 -21.79 0.83
N GLN A 292 -10.92 -20.72 1.61
CA GLN A 292 -12.06 -19.80 1.81
C GLN A 292 -12.10 -18.74 0.70
N VAL A 293 -13.27 -18.49 0.11
CA VAL A 293 -13.42 -17.59 -1.05
C VAL A 293 -12.93 -16.17 -0.78
N GLY A 294 -13.08 -15.67 0.45
CA GLY A 294 -12.66 -14.34 0.87
C GLY A 294 -11.18 -14.21 1.28
N TYR A 295 -10.40 -15.30 1.29
CA TYR A 295 -9.00 -15.21 1.68
C TYR A 295 -8.17 -14.53 0.61
N GLY A 296 -7.18 -13.74 1.00
CA GLY A 296 -6.19 -13.26 0.06
C GLY A 296 -6.53 -11.92 -0.60
N TYR A 297 -7.46 -11.16 -0.02
CA TYR A 297 -7.76 -9.78 -0.43
C TYR A 297 -7.18 -8.76 0.54
N GLU A 298 -6.71 -7.65 -0.02
CA GLU A 298 -6.43 -6.42 0.71
C GLU A 298 -7.61 -5.45 0.50
N TRP A 299 -8.07 -4.83 1.59
CA TRP A 299 -9.20 -3.89 1.59
C TRP A 299 -8.70 -2.45 1.54
N LEU A 300 -9.05 -1.75 0.46
CA LEU A 300 -8.73 -0.34 0.29
C LEU A 300 -9.79 0.55 0.99
N ALA A 301 -9.63 1.87 0.90
CA ALA A 301 -10.71 2.78 1.28
C ALA A 301 -11.91 2.59 0.33
N PRO A 302 -13.14 2.81 0.81
CA PRO A 302 -14.32 2.84 -0.05
C PRO A 302 -14.15 3.86 -1.18
N VAL A 303 -14.69 3.54 -2.35
CA VAL A 303 -14.58 4.33 -3.58
C VAL A 303 -15.97 4.65 -4.13
N ARG A 304 -16.06 5.61 -5.05
CA ARG A 304 -17.27 5.79 -5.87
C ARG A 304 -17.02 5.18 -7.23
N ALA A 305 -17.97 4.43 -7.77
CA ALA A 305 -17.78 3.73 -9.03
C ALA A 305 -18.98 3.93 -9.97
N GLU A 306 -18.69 4.13 -11.26
CA GLU A 306 -19.69 4.14 -12.34
C GLU A 306 -19.97 2.69 -12.77
N LEU A 307 -20.89 2.02 -12.07
CA LEU A 307 -21.21 0.59 -12.31
C LEU A 307 -22.48 0.37 -13.12
N THR A 308 -23.22 1.43 -13.46
CA THR A 308 -24.50 1.31 -14.17
C THR A 308 -24.51 2.09 -15.49
N PRO A 309 -25.29 1.63 -16.49
CA PRO A 309 -25.45 2.36 -17.76
C PRO A 309 -26.05 3.76 -17.62
N LYS A 310 -26.68 4.06 -16.47
CA LYS A 310 -27.27 5.37 -16.16
C LYS A 310 -26.22 6.43 -15.80
N GLY A 311 -24.95 6.05 -15.63
CA GLY A 311 -23.84 6.97 -15.34
C GLY A 311 -23.82 7.50 -13.90
N GLU A 312 -24.64 6.95 -13.00
CA GLU A 312 -24.63 7.32 -11.59
C GLU A 312 -23.48 6.62 -10.86
N THR A 313 -22.77 7.37 -10.01
CA THR A 313 -21.70 6.83 -9.16
C THR A 313 -22.25 6.28 -7.86
N THR A 314 -21.89 5.04 -7.53
CA THR A 314 -22.31 4.34 -6.30
C THR A 314 -21.12 4.15 -5.37
N PHE A 315 -21.33 4.28 -4.06
CA PHE A 315 -20.32 3.93 -3.08
C PHE A 315 -20.09 2.42 -3.05
N CYS A 316 -18.82 2.02 -3.12
CA CYS A 316 -18.40 0.64 -3.19
C CYS A 316 -17.27 0.37 -2.21
N GLU A 317 -17.34 -0.76 -1.52
CA GLU A 317 -16.17 -1.35 -0.87
C GLU A 317 -15.25 -1.94 -1.94
N LEU A 318 -13.96 -1.61 -1.89
CA LEU A 318 -12.98 -2.05 -2.88
C LEU A 318 -11.98 -3.04 -2.28
N LYS A 319 -11.87 -4.20 -2.91
CA LYS A 319 -10.93 -5.26 -2.53
C LYS A 319 -10.08 -5.69 -3.72
N VAL A 320 -8.82 -5.98 -3.46
CA VAL A 320 -7.87 -6.47 -4.47
C VAL A 320 -7.16 -7.71 -3.96
N GLY A 321 -7.15 -8.77 -4.75
CA GLY A 321 -6.70 -10.09 -4.31
C GLY A 321 -7.10 -11.15 -5.30
N ARG A 322 -6.50 -12.35 -5.23
CA ARG A 322 -6.84 -13.47 -6.12
C ARG A 322 -6.82 -13.10 -7.61
N ARG A 323 -5.89 -12.21 -8.00
CA ARG A 323 -5.75 -11.69 -9.38
C ARG A 323 -7.05 -11.07 -9.93
N GLN A 324 -7.80 -10.41 -9.06
CA GLN A 324 -9.04 -9.72 -9.40
C GLN A 324 -9.30 -8.51 -8.50
N LEU A 325 -10.19 -7.64 -8.96
CA LEU A 325 -10.81 -6.58 -8.17
C LEU A 325 -12.24 -6.96 -7.85
N LEU A 326 -12.67 -6.71 -6.62
CA LEU A 326 -14.06 -6.85 -6.19
C LEU A 326 -14.57 -5.49 -5.73
N LEU A 327 -15.72 -5.09 -6.27
CA LEU A 327 -16.50 -3.95 -5.79
C LEU A 327 -17.80 -4.48 -5.20
N GLU A 328 -18.01 -4.25 -3.91
CA GLU A 328 -19.26 -4.59 -3.23
C GLU A 328 -20.06 -3.32 -3.00
N TYR A 329 -21.32 -3.31 -3.42
CA TYR A 329 -22.19 -2.13 -3.37
C TYR A 329 -23.63 -2.53 -3.10
N LYS A 330 -24.42 -1.62 -2.52
CA LYS A 330 -25.86 -1.84 -2.33
C LYS A 330 -26.58 -1.66 -3.66
N ASP A 331 -27.55 -2.52 -3.94
CA ASP A 331 -28.42 -2.42 -5.10
C ASP A 331 -29.16 -1.07 -5.05
N LEU A 332 -29.17 -0.36 -6.19
CA LEU A 332 -29.75 0.97 -6.27
C LEU A 332 -31.28 0.97 -6.20
N GLU A 333 -31.92 -0.17 -6.47
CA GLU A 333 -33.38 -0.28 -6.52
C GLU A 333 -34.01 -0.65 -5.17
N ASP A 334 -33.36 -1.55 -4.41
CA ASP A 334 -33.88 -2.02 -3.11
C ASP A 334 -33.06 -1.56 -1.88
N ASN A 335 -31.81 -1.09 -2.09
CA ASN A 335 -30.87 -0.63 -1.06
C ASN A 335 -30.61 -1.62 0.10
N GLU A 336 -31.03 -2.88 -0.03
CA GLU A 336 -30.87 -3.96 0.94
C GLU A 336 -29.98 -5.09 0.38
N THR A 337 -30.09 -5.36 -0.92
CA THR A 337 -29.30 -6.38 -1.60
C THR A 337 -27.88 -5.88 -1.84
N ILE A 338 -26.89 -6.67 -1.43
CA ILE A 338 -25.48 -6.40 -1.76
C ILE A 338 -25.15 -7.07 -3.10
N ARG A 339 -24.70 -6.27 -4.06
CA ARG A 339 -24.19 -6.70 -5.36
C ARG A 339 -22.66 -6.73 -5.34
N ILE A 340 -22.10 -7.60 -6.17
CA ILE A 340 -20.64 -7.77 -6.32
C ILE A 340 -20.29 -7.63 -7.79
N CYS A 341 -19.47 -6.63 -8.12
CA CYS A 341 -18.81 -6.53 -9.42
C CYS A 341 -17.42 -7.15 -9.32
N LYS A 342 -17.14 -8.16 -10.15
CA LYS A 342 -15.89 -8.91 -10.17
C LYS A 342 -15.15 -8.62 -11.47
N LEU A 343 -13.95 -8.04 -11.37
CA LEU A 343 -13.10 -7.72 -12.52
C LEU A 343 -11.81 -8.55 -12.46
N LEU A 344 -11.67 -9.50 -13.38
CA LEU A 344 -10.47 -10.34 -13.47
C LEU A 344 -9.29 -9.53 -14.00
N SER A 345 -8.12 -9.62 -13.36
CA SER A 345 -6.95 -8.84 -13.79
C SER A 345 -6.48 -9.18 -15.20
N LYS A 346 -6.65 -10.43 -15.65
CA LYS A 346 -6.32 -10.84 -17.03
C LYS A 346 -7.15 -10.14 -18.10
N ARG A 347 -8.32 -9.59 -17.76
CA ARG A 347 -9.25 -8.91 -18.68
C ARG A 347 -9.11 -7.39 -18.66
N ILE A 348 -8.27 -6.85 -17.77
CA ILE A 348 -7.93 -5.43 -17.75
C ILE A 348 -6.89 -5.20 -18.85
N ARG A 349 -7.22 -4.40 -19.85
CA ARG A 349 -6.27 -4.01 -20.91
C ARG A 349 -5.29 -2.97 -20.40
N VAL A 350 -5.85 -1.87 -19.90
CA VAL A 350 -5.12 -0.69 -19.47
C VAL A 350 -5.84 -0.06 -18.29
N TRP A 351 -5.09 0.54 -17.38
CA TRP A 351 -5.65 1.43 -16.37
C TRP A 351 -5.01 2.80 -16.42
N ARG A 352 -5.79 3.83 -16.07
CA ARG A 352 -5.36 5.22 -16.07
C ARG A 352 -5.69 5.88 -14.74
N VAL A 353 -4.75 6.64 -14.21
CA VAL A 353 -4.90 7.44 -12.99
C VAL A 353 -4.84 8.91 -13.38
N SER A 354 -5.89 9.66 -13.10
CA SER A 354 -5.98 11.09 -13.44
C SER A 354 -6.44 11.89 -12.23
N HIS A 355 -6.15 13.19 -12.21
CA HIS A 355 -6.74 14.05 -11.19
C HIS A 355 -8.17 14.39 -11.55
N LEU A 356 -9.00 14.51 -10.52
CA LEU A 356 -10.32 15.10 -10.68
C LEU A 356 -10.16 16.62 -10.68
N ASP A 357 -10.49 17.27 -11.81
CA ASP A 357 -10.40 18.73 -11.95
C ASP A 357 -11.32 19.40 -10.93
N THR A 358 -10.71 20.10 -9.98
CA THR A 358 -11.38 20.66 -8.78
C THR A 358 -12.01 22.03 -9.04
N SER A 359 -12.36 22.36 -10.29
CA SER A 359 -12.97 23.66 -10.64
C SER A 359 -14.38 23.87 -10.07
N LEU A 360 -14.98 22.83 -9.47
CA LEU A 360 -16.32 22.87 -8.86
C LEU A 360 -16.33 22.79 -7.32
N GLN A 361 -15.19 22.65 -6.64
CA GLN A 361 -15.14 22.55 -5.16
C GLN A 361 -14.84 23.88 -4.46
N GLN A 362 -15.46 24.99 -4.89
CA GLN A 362 -15.25 26.29 -4.24
C GLN A 362 -15.92 26.43 -2.85
N ASN A 363 -16.70 25.45 -2.37
CA ASN A 363 -17.53 25.64 -1.16
C ASN A 363 -17.23 24.73 0.04
N ASN A 364 -16.29 23.79 0.00
CA ASN A 364 -15.97 22.96 1.18
C ASN A 364 -14.47 23.01 1.51
N GLN A 365 -14.07 24.01 2.30
CA GLN A 365 -12.71 24.22 2.81
C GLN A 365 -12.27 23.21 3.90
N LEU A 366 -12.86 22.02 4.01
CA LEU A 366 -12.56 21.11 5.13
C LEU A 366 -11.75 19.85 4.83
N ASN A 367 -11.56 19.42 3.58
CA ASN A 367 -10.73 18.24 3.29
C ASN A 367 -9.73 18.52 2.16
N ASN A 368 -8.45 18.66 2.50
CA ASN A 368 -7.31 18.76 1.57
C ASN A 368 -7.03 17.45 0.78
N THR A 369 -7.95 16.49 0.76
CA THR A 369 -7.76 15.20 0.11
C THR A 369 -7.83 15.36 -1.41
N SER A 370 -6.69 15.26 -2.08
CA SER A 370 -6.62 15.24 -3.54
C SER A 370 -7.32 13.98 -4.07
N MET A 371 -8.45 14.16 -4.75
CA MET A 371 -9.19 13.08 -5.39
C MET A 371 -8.63 12.78 -6.78
N MET A 372 -8.62 11.51 -7.16
CA MET A 372 -8.21 11.01 -8.46
C MET A 372 -9.30 10.10 -9.04
N THR A 373 -9.33 10.03 -10.37
CA THR A 373 -10.07 9.02 -11.12
C THR A 373 -9.14 7.87 -11.51
N PHE A 374 -9.62 6.65 -11.33
CA PHE A 374 -8.97 5.42 -11.74
C PHE A 374 -9.86 4.75 -12.79
N GLN A 375 -9.43 4.80 -14.04
CA GLN A 375 -10.19 4.26 -15.17
C GLN A 375 -9.59 2.95 -15.64
N LEU A 376 -10.42 1.93 -15.83
CA LEU A 376 -10.05 0.59 -16.30
C LEU A 376 -10.70 0.33 -17.65
N GLU A 377 -9.92 0.07 -18.69
CA GLU A 377 -10.45 -0.50 -19.94
C GLU A 377 -10.49 -2.02 -19.80
N TYR A 378 -11.69 -2.59 -19.82
CA TYR A 378 -11.95 -3.97 -19.45
C TYR A 378 -12.62 -4.72 -20.59
N LEU A 379 -12.12 -5.90 -20.93
CA LEU A 379 -12.70 -6.78 -21.93
C LEU A 379 -13.99 -7.43 -21.40
N ILE A 380 -15.15 -7.06 -21.94
CA ILE A 380 -16.48 -7.59 -21.57
C ILE A 380 -16.82 -8.86 -22.33
N ARG A 381 -16.51 -8.89 -23.62
CA ARG A 381 -16.58 -10.08 -24.49
C ARG A 381 -15.51 -9.92 -25.55
N ARG A 382 -15.31 -10.94 -26.39
CA ARG A 382 -14.36 -10.90 -27.50
C ARG A 382 -14.54 -9.59 -28.30
N ASP A 383 -13.47 -8.81 -28.38
CA ASP A 383 -13.37 -7.51 -29.06
C ASP A 383 -14.35 -6.42 -28.54
N GLU A 384 -14.99 -6.62 -27.40
CA GLU A 384 -15.91 -5.67 -26.74
C GLU A 384 -15.28 -5.16 -25.44
N PHE A 385 -14.91 -3.87 -25.40
CA PHE A 385 -14.33 -3.23 -24.22
C PHE A 385 -15.27 -2.20 -23.61
N SER A 386 -15.31 -2.16 -22.28
CA SER A 386 -15.96 -1.11 -21.51
C SER A 386 -14.98 -0.43 -20.57
N VAL A 387 -15.21 0.86 -20.30
CA VAL A 387 -14.43 1.63 -19.33
C VAL A 387 -15.17 1.64 -18.00
N PHE A 388 -14.48 1.24 -16.92
CA PHE A 388 -14.96 1.42 -15.55
C PHE A 388 -14.22 2.58 -14.90
N THR A 389 -14.95 3.56 -14.35
CA THR A 389 -14.37 4.70 -13.65
C THR A 389 -14.59 4.56 -12.14
N LEU A 390 -13.50 4.69 -11.38
CA LEU A 390 -13.52 4.75 -9.92
C LEU A 390 -13.00 6.11 -9.45
N GLU A 391 -13.71 6.79 -8.56
CA GLU A 391 -13.26 8.00 -7.88
C GLU A 391 -12.77 7.63 -6.48
N MET A 392 -11.54 8.03 -6.15
CA MET A 392 -10.92 7.71 -4.88
C MET A 392 -9.86 8.73 -4.49
N GLU A 393 -9.36 8.65 -3.26
CA GLU A 393 -8.24 9.47 -2.83
C GLU A 393 -6.97 9.13 -3.63
N SER A 394 -6.15 10.14 -3.91
CA SER A 394 -4.90 10.02 -4.66
C SER A 394 -3.94 8.93 -4.15
N THR A 395 -3.77 8.82 -2.84
CA THR A 395 -2.93 7.79 -2.19
C THR A 395 -3.42 6.38 -2.53
N HIS A 396 -4.74 6.17 -2.46
CA HIS A 396 -5.40 4.91 -2.78
C HIS A 396 -5.38 4.57 -4.27
N ALA A 397 -5.52 5.56 -5.16
CA ALA A 397 -5.41 5.35 -6.61
C ALA A 397 -4.02 4.83 -7.02
N VAL A 398 -2.97 5.42 -6.46
CA VAL A 398 -1.60 4.94 -6.69
C VAL A 398 -1.41 3.55 -6.09
N LEU A 399 -1.89 3.32 -4.86
CA LEU A 399 -1.73 2.03 -4.20
C LEU A 399 -2.42 0.91 -5.00
N LEU A 400 -3.64 1.13 -5.48
CA LEU A 400 -4.35 0.21 -6.37
C LEU A 400 -3.55 -0.08 -7.65
N SER A 401 -2.97 0.96 -8.26
CA SER A 401 -2.11 0.79 -9.44
C SER A 401 -0.90 -0.10 -9.14
N LEU A 402 -0.24 0.10 -7.99
CA LEU A 402 0.89 -0.72 -7.57
C LEU A 402 0.48 -2.19 -7.32
N PHE A 403 -0.72 -2.43 -6.79
CA PHE A 403 -1.25 -3.77 -6.62
C PHE A 403 -1.55 -4.45 -7.96
N LEU A 404 -2.18 -3.75 -8.92
CA LEU A 404 -2.40 -4.30 -10.27
C LEU A 404 -1.08 -4.64 -10.98
N GLN A 405 -0.05 -3.80 -10.85
CA GLN A 405 1.28 -4.13 -11.38
C GLN A 405 1.87 -5.36 -10.71
N SER A 406 1.76 -5.48 -9.39
CA SER A 406 2.27 -6.64 -8.68
C SER A 406 1.53 -7.92 -9.07
N ILE A 407 0.22 -7.84 -9.33
CA ILE A 407 -0.58 -8.95 -9.86
C ILE A 407 -0.12 -9.31 -11.29
N ALA A 408 0.10 -8.31 -12.14
CA ALA A 408 0.55 -8.52 -13.51
C ALA A 408 1.92 -9.21 -13.56
N ASP A 409 2.88 -8.72 -12.78
CA ASP A 409 4.21 -9.31 -12.65
C ASP A 409 4.11 -10.76 -12.11
N GLU A 410 3.16 -11.04 -11.22
CA GLU A 410 2.91 -12.39 -10.70
C GLU A 410 2.35 -13.34 -11.77
N ILE A 411 1.38 -12.87 -12.57
CA ILE A 411 0.80 -13.64 -13.68
C ILE A 411 1.88 -13.98 -14.70
N LEU A 412 2.73 -13.02 -15.08
CA LEU A 412 3.83 -13.24 -16.01
C LEU A 412 4.79 -14.34 -15.51
N ARG A 413 5.23 -14.25 -14.25
CA ARG A 413 6.11 -15.28 -13.66
C ARG A 413 5.47 -16.66 -13.61
N SER A 414 4.15 -16.75 -13.39
CA SER A 414 3.44 -18.03 -13.36
C SER A 414 3.36 -18.72 -14.73
N ARG A 415 3.43 -17.96 -15.83
CA ARG A 415 3.49 -18.50 -17.20
C ARG A 415 4.85 -19.10 -17.54
N GLU A 416 5.92 -18.56 -16.95
CA GLU A 416 7.30 -18.99 -17.18
C GLU A 416 7.68 -20.27 -16.40
N GLY A 417 6.87 -20.71 -15.43
CA GLY A 417 7.10 -21.91 -14.64
C GLY A 417 5.80 -22.61 -14.24
N SER A 418 5.39 -23.62 -15.02
CA SER A 418 4.19 -24.41 -14.74
C SER A 418 4.43 -25.45 -13.65
N THR A 419 3.93 -25.19 -12.44
CA THR A 419 3.46 -26.24 -11.53
C THR A 419 2.24 -25.72 -10.82
N SER A 420 1.07 -26.29 -11.09
CA SER A 420 -0.16 -26.05 -10.34
C SER A 420 -0.03 -26.68 -8.94
N PRO A 421 -0.04 -25.90 -7.85
CA PRO A 421 -0.02 -26.46 -6.50
C PRO A 421 -1.38 -27.10 -6.22
N SER A 422 -1.38 -28.38 -5.87
CA SER A 422 -2.56 -29.09 -5.38
C SER A 422 -2.68 -28.86 -3.87
N TYR A 423 -3.70 -28.12 -3.44
CA TYR A 423 -4.07 -28.04 -2.02
C TYR A 423 -4.69 -29.38 -1.59
N LYS A 424 -3.85 -30.34 -1.20
CA LYS A 424 -4.35 -31.55 -0.55
C LYS A 424 -4.44 -31.27 0.94
N PHE A 425 -5.66 -31.22 1.46
CA PHE A 425 -5.90 -31.40 2.86
C PHE A 425 -5.49 -32.85 3.18
N ASP A 426 -4.39 -33.04 3.92
CA ASP A 426 -3.95 -34.38 4.30
C ASP A 426 -4.94 -34.91 5.35
N ASP A 427 -5.83 -35.82 4.95
CA ASP A 427 -6.84 -36.43 5.84
C ASP A 427 -6.21 -37.08 7.08
N CYS A 428 -4.96 -37.52 6.98
CA CYS A 428 -4.19 -38.04 8.12
C CYS A 428 -3.94 -37.01 9.23
N ILE A 429 -3.89 -35.71 8.91
CA ILE A 429 -3.68 -34.64 9.89
C ILE A 429 -5.01 -34.25 10.55
N SER A 430 -6.12 -34.28 9.81
CA SER A 430 -7.47 -34.15 10.37
C SER A 430 -7.76 -35.20 11.43
N ILE A 431 -7.32 -36.43 11.17
CA ILE A 431 -7.43 -37.56 12.09
C ILE A 431 -6.56 -37.30 13.33
N ARG A 432 -5.30 -36.87 13.19
CA ARG A 432 -4.43 -36.56 14.34
C ARG A 432 -4.90 -35.37 15.17
N ALA A 433 -5.47 -34.36 14.53
CA ALA A 433 -6.07 -33.21 15.21
C ALA A 433 -7.35 -33.59 15.97
N ALA A 434 -8.16 -34.49 15.40
CA ALA A 434 -9.32 -35.07 16.08
C ALA A 434 -8.91 -35.97 17.26
N GLU A 435 -7.88 -36.80 17.11
CA GLU A 435 -7.32 -37.65 18.17
C GLU A 435 -6.70 -36.81 19.30
N SER A 436 -5.97 -35.74 18.98
CA SER A 436 -5.41 -34.80 19.96
C SER A 436 -6.49 -33.99 20.68
N LEU A 437 -7.61 -33.70 20.01
CA LEU A 437 -8.77 -33.05 20.60
C LEU A 437 -9.52 -33.96 21.58
N GLU A 438 -9.63 -35.26 21.30
CA GLU A 438 -10.17 -36.23 22.26
C GLU A 438 -9.26 -36.40 23.49
N ALA A 439 -7.93 -36.44 23.28
CA ALA A 439 -6.96 -36.50 24.38
C ALA A 439 -6.99 -35.22 25.26
N SER A 440 -7.25 -34.06 24.67
CA SER A 440 -7.29 -32.77 25.38
C SER A 440 -8.60 -32.56 26.16
N LYS A 441 -9.73 -33.08 25.66
CA LYS A 441 -11.02 -33.11 26.39
C LYS A 441 -10.94 -33.94 27.68
N ALA A 442 -10.08 -34.95 27.73
CA ALA A 442 -9.85 -35.74 28.94
C ALA A 442 -9.08 -34.94 30.02
N ASN A 443 -8.24 -33.97 29.61
CA ASN A 443 -7.42 -33.17 30.51
C ASN A 443 -8.12 -31.91 31.04
N SER A 444 -9.14 -31.39 30.34
CA SER A 444 -9.86 -30.18 30.76
C SER A 444 -10.89 -30.42 31.88
N ILE A 445 -11.17 -31.66 32.26
CA ILE A 445 -12.10 -32.00 33.38
C ILE A 445 -11.42 -31.76 34.76
N LEU A 446 -10.08 -31.63 34.79
CA LEU A 446 -9.31 -31.55 36.03
C LEU A 446 -8.93 -30.12 36.48
N SER A 447 -9.11 -29.10 35.65
CA SER A 447 -8.61 -27.74 35.93
C SER A 447 -9.66 -26.71 36.35
N ASP A 448 -10.95 -27.06 36.36
CA ASP A 448 -12.06 -26.11 36.63
C ASP A 448 -12.37 -25.86 38.12
N GLN A 449 -11.47 -26.27 39.02
CA GLN A 449 -11.49 -25.81 40.40
C GLN A 449 -10.19 -25.10 40.71
N LEU A 450 -10.12 -23.78 40.45
CA LEU A 450 -9.66 -22.78 41.42
C LEU A 450 -9.58 -21.37 40.81
N SER A 451 -10.36 -20.49 41.45
CA SER A 451 -10.10 -19.06 41.70
C SER A 451 -10.59 -17.98 40.71
N ILE A 452 -11.52 -17.18 41.26
CA ILE A 452 -12.22 -16.00 40.77
C ILE A 452 -11.85 -14.82 41.71
N LYS A 453 -11.96 -13.57 41.17
CA LYS A 453 -12.06 -12.22 41.81
C LYS A 453 -10.75 -11.49 42.12
N SER A 454 -10.59 -10.16 41.96
CA SER A 454 -11.42 -9.06 41.40
C SER A 454 -10.69 -7.69 41.56
N ALA A 455 -10.95 -6.73 40.64
CA ALA A 455 -11.14 -5.26 40.81
C ALA A 455 -10.01 -4.39 41.44
N SER A 456 -9.78 -3.08 41.21
CA SER A 456 -10.32 -1.98 40.37
C SER A 456 -9.57 -0.66 40.74
N GLY A 457 -9.51 0.37 39.86
CA GLY A 457 -9.49 1.80 40.29
C GLY A 457 -8.56 2.83 39.59
N SER A 458 -9.14 3.67 38.70
CA SER A 458 -9.09 5.17 38.55
C SER A 458 -7.86 6.02 38.99
N SER A 459 -7.44 7.19 38.44
CA SER A 459 -7.99 8.23 37.52
C SER A 459 -7.05 9.47 37.36
N VAL A 460 -7.19 10.26 36.25
CA VAL A 460 -7.15 11.78 36.12
C VAL A 460 -5.77 12.52 36.29
N SER A 461 -5.35 13.64 35.62
CA SER A 461 -5.74 14.48 34.46
C SER A 461 -4.69 15.59 34.16
N ASN A 462 -4.90 16.35 33.07
CA ASN A 462 -4.63 17.79 32.78
C ASN A 462 -3.59 18.17 31.70
N GLY A 463 -3.96 19.18 30.88
CA GLY A 463 -3.37 19.58 29.60
C GLY A 463 -2.53 20.87 29.61
N ILE A 464 -2.27 21.43 28.40
CA ILE A 464 -2.39 22.86 27.97
C ILE A 464 -1.77 23.04 26.57
N GLU A 465 -2.33 24.01 25.83
CA GLU A 465 -2.24 24.40 24.40
C GLU A 465 -0.94 25.10 23.92
N GLY A 466 -0.80 25.23 22.58
CA GLY A 466 0.02 26.24 21.90
C GLY A 466 -0.21 26.30 20.37
N GLU A 467 -0.64 27.47 19.87
CA GLU A 467 -0.94 27.82 18.46
C GLU A 467 0.31 28.04 17.57
N LEU A 468 0.20 27.90 16.23
CA LEU A 468 0.87 28.77 15.22
C LEU A 468 0.47 28.50 13.73
N MET A 469 -0.22 29.50 13.16
CA MET A 469 -0.12 30.12 11.81
C MET A 469 0.02 29.29 10.51
N GLN A 470 -1.00 29.44 9.65
CA GLN A 470 -1.12 29.00 8.26
C GLN A 470 -0.31 29.87 7.28
N ASN A 471 0.22 29.25 6.22
CA ASN A 471 0.56 29.90 4.96
C ASN A 471 0.14 28.99 3.79
N GLY A 472 -0.56 29.58 2.82
CA GLY A 472 -1.32 28.90 1.78
C GLY A 472 -0.49 28.17 0.72
N TYR A 473 -1.00 27.01 0.30
CA TYR A 473 -0.50 26.23 -0.82
C TYR A 473 -1.39 26.46 -2.05
N GLY A 474 -0.76 26.76 -3.19
CA GLY A 474 -1.42 26.80 -4.49
C GLY A 474 -1.60 25.38 -5.03
N ASN A 475 -2.82 25.06 -5.46
CA ASN A 475 -3.18 23.78 -6.06
C ASN A 475 -2.44 23.58 -7.40
N PHE A 476 -1.58 22.57 -7.48
CA PHE A 476 -1.00 22.10 -8.75
C PHE A 476 -1.61 20.77 -9.16
N VAL A 477 -2.18 20.77 -10.37
CA VAL A 477 -2.93 19.68 -11.00
C VAL A 477 -1.96 18.74 -11.71
N ILE A 478 -2.03 17.46 -11.38
CA ILE A 478 -1.32 16.36 -12.06
C ILE A 478 -2.16 15.93 -13.27
N LYS A 479 -1.51 15.74 -14.42
CA LYS A 479 -2.17 15.31 -15.66
C LYS A 479 -1.82 13.85 -15.96
N LEU A 480 -2.86 12.99 -15.89
CA LEU A 480 -3.04 11.65 -16.50
C LEU A 480 -1.82 10.71 -16.59
N ILE A 481 -1.92 9.52 -16.00
CA ILE A 481 -0.96 8.43 -16.14
C ILE A 481 -1.67 7.16 -16.65
N SER A 482 -1.13 6.46 -17.65
CA SER A 482 -1.75 5.27 -18.28
C SER A 482 -0.80 4.07 -18.27
N TYR A 483 -1.30 2.86 -18.00
CA TYR A 483 -0.51 1.62 -17.92
C TYR A 483 -1.25 0.43 -18.52
N GLN A 484 -0.57 -0.31 -19.39
CA GLN A 484 -1.09 -1.52 -20.04
C GLN A 484 -0.66 -2.77 -19.28
N MET A 485 -1.47 -3.83 -19.33
CA MET A 485 -1.04 -5.15 -18.84
C MET A 485 0.13 -5.67 -19.70
N PRO A 486 1.22 -6.12 -19.08
CA PRO A 486 2.49 -6.39 -19.75
C PRO A 486 2.49 -7.64 -20.64
N PHE A 487 1.48 -8.51 -20.59
CA PHE A 487 1.36 -9.70 -21.45
C PHE A 487 0.60 -9.44 -22.76
N MET A 488 0.24 -8.18 -23.05
CA MET A 488 -0.46 -7.79 -24.26
C MET A 488 0.51 -7.21 -25.30
N GLU A 489 1.45 -8.02 -25.81
CA GLU A 489 2.37 -7.59 -26.87
C GLU A 489 1.70 -7.51 -28.26
N ASN A 490 0.56 -8.19 -28.41
CA ASN A 490 -0.37 -8.06 -29.53
C ASN A 490 -1.74 -7.68 -28.96
N GLU A 491 -2.57 -6.92 -29.67
CA GLU A 491 -3.93 -6.52 -29.24
C GLU A 491 -4.92 -7.70 -29.07
N SER A 492 -4.43 -8.93 -28.97
CA SER A 492 -5.17 -10.18 -28.97
C SER A 492 -5.27 -10.78 -27.57
N PHE A 493 -6.49 -10.85 -27.03
CA PHE A 493 -6.83 -11.63 -25.84
C PHE A 493 -6.95 -13.14 -26.14
N GLU A 494 -6.09 -13.67 -27.02
CA GLU A 494 -6.14 -15.06 -27.49
C GLU A 494 -5.93 -16.09 -26.36
N ASP A 495 -5.27 -15.70 -25.27
CA ASP A 495 -5.06 -16.53 -24.08
C ASP A 495 -6.22 -16.47 -23.06
N VAL A 496 -7.24 -15.64 -23.28
CA VAL A 496 -8.47 -15.64 -22.46
C VAL A 496 -9.39 -16.68 -23.06
N GLY A 497 -9.43 -17.86 -22.45
CA GLY A 497 -10.31 -18.95 -22.89
C GLY A 497 -11.78 -18.60 -22.71
N ASP A 498 -12.67 -19.36 -23.35
CA ASP A 498 -14.13 -19.18 -23.23
C ASP A 498 -14.62 -19.28 -21.77
N GLU A 499 -13.89 -20.00 -20.90
CA GLU A 499 -14.17 -20.08 -19.46
C GLU A 499 -13.90 -18.76 -18.71
N ASP A 500 -13.06 -17.89 -19.27
CA ASP A 500 -12.69 -16.59 -18.71
C ASP A 500 -13.50 -15.42 -19.33
N LEU A 501 -14.33 -15.65 -20.38
CA LEU A 501 -15.12 -14.62 -21.11
C LEU A 501 -16.49 -14.32 -20.51
#